data_AF-A0A7Y3PEN1-F1
#
_entry.id   AF-A0A7Y3PEN1-F1
#
_cell.length_a   1.000
_cell.length_b   1.000
_cell.length_c   1.000
_cell.angle_alpha   90.00
_cell.angle_beta   90.00
_cell.angle_gamma   90.00
#
_symmetry.space_group_name_H-M   'P 1'
#
loop_
_entity.id
_entity.type
_entity.pdbx_description
1 polymer ?
#
loop_
_entity_poly.entity_id
_entity_poly.type
_entity_poly.pdbx_seq_one_letter_code
_entity_poly.pdbx_strand_id
1 'polypeptide(L)'
;HRSVHLNVVLETLTSTPQTWAAVIDDDRHVVGTVSISDIVRNYRRSMQANLRRISELGGTTGISEVLVAENSSIDQAPVRSAAIPRGVLITAIERGSDVIRPNGDTIIQPGDRLMVLGTPDDLAILGQLASSTSR
;
A
#
# COMPACT_ATOMS: atom_id res chain seq x y z
N HIS A 1 6.51 -16.34 -15.81
CA HIS A 1 5.87 -15.78 -17.03
C HIS A 1 4.38 -15.44 -16.91
N ARG A 2 3.58 -16.12 -16.07
CA ARG A 2 2.12 -15.87 -15.93
C ARG A 2 1.74 -14.65 -15.06
N SER A 3 2.64 -14.21 -14.18
CA SER A 3 2.44 -13.12 -13.22
C SER A 3 2.57 -11.71 -13.82
N VAL A 4 3.26 -11.55 -14.95
CA VAL A 4 3.46 -10.25 -15.60
C VAL A 4 2.16 -9.74 -16.26
N HIS A 5 1.32 -10.65 -16.76
CA HIS A 5 0.05 -10.27 -17.40
C HIS A 5 -0.99 -9.75 -16.42
N LEU A 6 -1.08 -10.30 -15.21
CA LEU A 6 -2.07 -9.86 -14.23
C LEU A 6 -1.80 -8.44 -13.74
N ASN A 7 -0.54 -8.11 -13.49
CA ASN A 7 -0.17 -6.76 -13.06
C ASN A 7 -0.52 -5.71 -14.11
N VAL A 8 -0.21 -5.97 -15.39
CA VAL A 8 -0.53 -5.04 -16.50
C VAL A 8 -2.04 -4.88 -16.70
N VAL A 9 -2.81 -5.98 -16.61
CA VAL A 9 -4.28 -5.92 -16.72
C VAL A 9 -4.88 -5.13 -15.56
N LEU A 10 -4.39 -5.37 -14.34
CA LEU A 10 -4.83 -4.62 -13.16
C LEU A 10 -4.46 -3.14 -13.26
N GLU A 11 -3.26 -2.80 -13.74
CA GLU A 11 -2.82 -1.41 -13.93
C GLU A 11 -3.69 -0.67 -14.96
N THR A 12 -3.99 -1.33 -16.08
CA THR A 12 -4.83 -0.78 -17.17
C THR A 12 -6.27 -0.55 -16.72
N LEU A 13 -6.83 -1.47 -15.93
CA LEU A 13 -8.18 -1.32 -15.38
C LEU A 13 -8.25 -0.20 -14.32
N THR A 14 -7.14 0.07 -13.63
CA THR A 14 -7.08 1.15 -12.62
C THR A 14 -6.68 2.52 -13.18
N SER A 15 -6.05 2.59 -14.36
CA SER A 15 -5.59 3.85 -14.98
C SER A 15 -6.66 4.59 -15.78
N THR A 16 -7.82 3.95 -16.01
CA THR A 16 -8.94 4.55 -16.74
C THR A 16 -9.95 5.11 -15.72
N PRO A 17 -10.35 6.40 -15.78
CA PRO A 17 -11.29 6.94 -14.82
C PRO A 17 -12.68 6.34 -15.04
N GLN A 18 -13.19 5.69 -14.00
CA GLN A 18 -14.62 5.40 -13.76
C GLN A 18 -15.30 4.38 -14.70
N THR A 19 -14.95 3.10 -14.54
CA THR A 19 -15.87 2.02 -14.88
C THR A 19 -16.64 1.62 -13.62
N TRP A 20 -17.88 2.07 -13.52
CA TRP A 20 -18.80 1.64 -12.47
C TRP A 20 -19.40 0.29 -12.86
N ALA A 21 -19.30 -0.69 -11.96
CA ALA A 21 -19.99 -1.97 -12.09
C ALA A 21 -21.30 -1.91 -11.30
N ALA A 22 -22.43 -2.21 -11.94
CA ALA A 22 -23.69 -2.41 -11.24
C ALA A 22 -23.64 -3.71 -10.44
N VAL A 23 -24.00 -3.63 -9.16
CA VAL A 23 -24.19 -4.79 -8.29
C VAL A 23 -25.63 -5.22 -8.41
N ILE A 24 -25.85 -6.50 -8.67
CA ILE A 24 -27.16 -7.07 -8.97
C ILE A 24 -27.47 -8.16 -7.94
N ASP A 25 -28.70 -8.18 -7.41
CA ASP A 25 -29.18 -9.26 -6.55
C ASP A 25 -29.63 -10.52 -7.33
N ASP A 26 -30.04 -11.55 -6.61
CA ASP A 26 -30.47 -12.83 -7.22
C ASP A 26 -31.71 -12.67 -8.13
N ASP A 27 -32.54 -11.64 -7.88
CA ASP A 27 -33.73 -11.30 -8.64
C ASP A 27 -33.44 -10.36 -9.84
N ARG A 28 -32.16 -10.11 -10.12
CA ARG A 28 -31.67 -9.23 -11.19
C ARG A 28 -31.95 -7.74 -10.98
N HIS A 29 -32.23 -7.29 -9.76
CA HIS A 29 -32.34 -5.87 -9.46
C HIS A 29 -30.98 -5.24 -9.19
N VAL A 30 -30.76 -4.05 -9.74
CA VAL A 30 -29.57 -3.26 -9.40
C VAL A 30 -29.72 -2.76 -7.97
N VAL A 31 -28.87 -3.28 -7.09
CA VAL A 31 -28.85 -2.91 -5.66
C VAL A 31 -27.79 -1.85 -5.34
N GLY A 32 -26.93 -1.52 -6.31
CA GLY A 32 -25.97 -0.43 -6.17
C GLY A 32 -24.92 -0.41 -7.27
N THR A 33 -23.92 0.44 -7.08
CA THR A 33 -22.76 0.53 -7.98
C THR A 33 -21.48 0.45 -7.17
N VAL A 34 -20.48 -0.23 -7.69
CA VAL A 34 -19.14 -0.27 -7.13
C VAL A 34 -18.13 0.11 -8.21
N SER A 35 -17.14 0.93 -7.84
CA SER A 35 -16.04 1.25 -8.75
C SER A 35 -15.12 0.05 -8.89
N ILE A 36 -14.70 -0.28 -10.12
CA ILE A 36 -13.70 -1.33 -10.36
C ILE A 36 -12.40 -1.02 -9.60
N SER A 37 -12.01 0.25 -9.50
CA SER A 37 -10.82 0.66 -8.74
C SER A 37 -10.92 0.32 -7.26
N ASP A 38 -12.12 0.38 -6.67
CA ASP A 38 -12.33 0.04 -5.26
C ASP A 38 -12.31 -1.47 -5.04
N ILE A 39 -12.83 -2.27 -5.98
CA ILE A 39 -12.69 -3.73 -5.96
C ILE A 39 -11.20 -4.09 -5.97
N VAL A 40 -10.42 -3.54 -6.91
CA VAL A 40 -8.99 -3.84 -7.04
C VAL A 40 -8.22 -3.37 -5.80
N ARG A 41 -8.52 -2.17 -5.29
CA ARG A 41 -7.92 -1.63 -4.06
C ARG A 41 -8.19 -2.54 -2.86
N ASN A 42 -9.45 -2.89 -2.62
CA ASN A 42 -9.82 -3.71 -1.46
C ASN A 42 -9.31 -5.14 -1.58
N TYR A 43 -9.28 -5.71 -2.80
CA TYR A 43 -8.67 -7.01 -3.05
C TYR A 43 -7.17 -7.01 -2.74
N ARG A 44 -6.42 -6.00 -3.21
CA ARG A 44 -4.99 -5.85 -2.90
C ARG A 44 -4.77 -5.76 -1.39
N ARG A 45 -5.53 -4.93 -0.68
CA ARG A 45 -5.46 -4.83 0.79
C ARG A 45 -5.76 -6.15 1.50
N SER A 46 -6.79 -6.88 1.07
CA SER A 46 -7.17 -8.17 1.65
C SER A 46 -6.11 -9.25 1.42
N MET A 47 -5.56 -9.36 0.20
CA MET A 47 -4.47 -10.28 -0.13
C MET A 47 -3.22 -10.00 0.71
N GLN A 48 -2.88 -8.71 0.85
CA GLN A 48 -1.76 -8.27 1.66
C GLN A 48 -1.93 -8.65 3.13
N ALA A 49 -3.13 -8.49 3.71
CA ALA A 49 -3.41 -8.92 5.08
C ALA A 49 -3.20 -10.43 5.28
N ASN A 50 -3.51 -11.25 4.27
CA ASN A 50 -3.20 -12.68 4.29
C ASN A 50 -1.70 -12.98 4.21
N LEU A 51 -0.94 -12.24 3.39
CA LEU A 51 0.51 -12.40 3.31
C LEU A 51 1.22 -12.08 4.64
N ARG A 52 0.72 -11.12 5.42
CA ARG A 52 1.26 -10.81 6.76
C ARG A 52 1.17 -12.02 7.69
N ARG A 53 -0.01 -12.65 7.78
CA ARG A 53 -0.22 -13.85 8.59
C ARG A 53 0.72 -14.98 8.21
N ILE A 54 1.00 -15.15 6.91
CA ILE A 54 1.94 -16.18 6.43
C ILE A 54 3.38 -15.81 6.81
N SER A 55 3.78 -14.54 6.70
CA SER A 55 5.12 -14.10 7.10
C SER A 55 5.37 -14.23 8.61
N GLU A 56 4.35 -13.98 9.43
CA GLU A 56 4.39 -14.17 10.89
C GLU A 56 4.54 -15.65 11.30
N LEU A 57 4.11 -16.57 10.42
CA LEU A 57 4.17 -18.02 10.67
C LEU A 57 5.49 -18.67 10.23
N GLY A 58 6.42 -17.97 9.56
CA GLY A 58 7.59 -18.64 9.00
C GLY A 58 8.81 -17.84 8.49
N GLY A 59 8.94 -16.53 8.72
CA GLY A 59 10.08 -15.77 8.16
C GLY A 59 10.72 -14.77 9.13
N THR A 60 12.04 -14.64 9.07
CA THR A 60 12.85 -13.57 9.72
C THR A 60 12.55 -12.16 9.19
N THR A 61 11.59 -12.02 8.26
CA THR A 61 11.20 -10.78 7.59
C THR A 61 9.68 -10.79 7.37
N GLY A 62 9.00 -9.75 7.84
CA GLY A 62 7.55 -9.59 7.78
C GLY A 62 7.13 -8.47 6.83
N ILE A 63 5.87 -8.49 6.42
CA ILE A 63 5.23 -7.39 5.70
C ILE A 63 4.40 -6.58 6.69
N SER A 64 4.56 -5.26 6.70
CA SER A 64 3.74 -4.36 7.49
C SER A 64 3.34 -3.14 6.68
N GLU A 65 2.50 -2.32 7.27
CA GLU A 65 2.06 -1.08 6.70
C GLU A 65 2.16 0.02 7.73
N VAL A 66 2.67 1.15 7.28
CA VAL A 66 3.04 2.28 8.12
C VAL A 66 2.34 3.52 7.57
N LEU A 67 1.51 4.14 8.41
CA LEU A 67 0.89 5.42 8.10
C LEU A 67 1.88 6.55 8.44
N VAL A 68 2.11 7.45 7.49
CA VAL A 68 2.98 8.62 7.69
C VAL A 68 2.14 9.75 8.27
N ALA A 69 2.45 10.16 9.49
CA ALA A 69 1.84 11.31 10.14
C ALA A 69 2.42 12.63 9.62
N GLU A 70 1.66 13.71 9.78
CA GLU A 70 2.17 15.07 9.64
C GLU A 70 3.25 15.35 10.70
N ASN A 71 4.32 16.05 10.31
CA ASN A 71 5.48 16.35 11.13
C ASN A 71 6.22 15.10 11.65
N SER A 72 6.19 14.02 10.85
CA SER A 72 6.98 12.82 11.12
C SER A 72 8.43 13.01 10.64
N SER A 73 9.35 12.18 11.12
CA SER A 73 10.78 12.31 10.75
C SER A 73 11.09 11.91 9.31
N ILE A 74 10.11 11.37 8.58
CA ILE A 74 10.25 10.88 7.20
C ILE A 74 9.32 11.58 6.21
N ASP A 75 8.46 12.50 6.66
CA ASP A 75 7.62 13.26 5.73
C ASP A 75 8.45 14.25 4.91
N GLN A 76 7.94 14.60 3.72
CA GLN A 76 8.56 15.49 2.74
C GLN A 76 9.98 15.09 2.28
N ALA A 77 10.49 13.93 2.71
CA ALA A 77 11.77 13.41 2.31
C ALA A 77 11.63 12.49 1.08
N PRO A 78 12.56 12.54 0.11
CA PRO A 78 12.67 11.49 -0.89
C PRO A 78 13.06 10.17 -0.23
N VAL A 79 12.52 9.05 -0.72
CA VAL A 79 12.79 7.70 -0.19
C VAL A 79 14.29 7.42 -0.02
N ARG A 80 15.14 7.91 -0.94
CA ARG A 80 16.61 7.69 -0.85
C ARG A 80 17.28 8.34 0.36
N SER A 81 16.71 9.42 0.90
CA SER A 81 17.33 10.24 1.95
C SER A 81 16.49 10.31 3.21
N ALA A 82 15.29 9.73 3.20
CA ALA A 82 14.50 9.50 4.40
C ALA A 82 15.29 8.61 5.36
N ALA A 83 15.11 8.82 6.67
CA ALA A 83 15.81 8.09 7.73
C ALA A 83 15.34 6.62 7.90
N ILE A 84 14.94 5.97 6.81
CA ILE A 84 14.40 4.61 6.79
C ILE A 84 15.52 3.60 7.10
N PRO A 85 15.28 2.60 7.97
CA PRO A 85 16.27 1.56 8.24
C PRO A 85 16.64 0.78 6.97
N ARG A 86 17.93 0.41 6.82
CA ARG A 86 18.42 -0.27 5.60
C ARG A 86 17.79 -1.63 5.34
N GLY A 87 17.28 -2.29 6.39
CA GLY A 87 16.56 -3.56 6.29
C GLY A 87 15.11 -3.43 5.81
N VAL A 88 14.62 -2.21 5.61
CA VAL A 88 13.26 -1.93 5.12
C VAL A 88 13.25 -1.70 3.63
N LEU A 89 12.36 -2.41 2.94
CA LEU A 89 12.00 -2.17 1.56
C LEU A 89 10.57 -1.60 1.48
N ILE A 90 10.41 -0.38 0.98
CA ILE A 90 9.08 0.14 0.59
C ILE A 90 8.72 -0.49 -0.76
N THR A 91 7.64 -1.28 -0.77
CA THR A 91 7.17 -2.01 -1.95
C THR A 91 6.09 -1.26 -2.72
N ALA A 92 5.29 -0.46 -2.03
CA ALA A 92 4.27 0.40 -2.60
C ALA A 92 3.95 1.56 -1.64
N ILE A 93 3.43 2.66 -2.18
CA ILE A 93 2.86 3.76 -1.41
C ILE A 93 1.40 3.92 -1.84
N GLU A 94 0.46 3.80 -0.91
CA GLU A 94 -0.92 4.20 -1.16
C GLU A 94 -1.09 5.68 -0.77
N ARG A 95 -1.50 6.52 -1.73
CA ARG A 95 -1.77 7.95 -1.53
C ARG A 95 -3.16 8.27 -2.04
N GLY A 96 -4.11 8.48 -1.13
CA GLY A 96 -5.51 8.65 -1.49
C GLY A 96 -6.05 7.46 -2.30
N SER A 97 -6.39 7.71 -3.58
CA SER A 97 -6.86 6.68 -4.50
C SER A 97 -5.76 5.92 -5.23
N ASP A 98 -4.50 6.34 -5.12
CA ASP A 98 -3.46 5.89 -6.03
C ASP A 98 -2.50 4.92 -5.34
N VAL A 99 -1.97 3.97 -6.13
CA VAL A 99 -0.89 3.07 -5.70
C VAL A 99 0.36 3.44 -6.49
N ILE A 100 1.34 3.99 -5.79
CA ILE A 100 2.58 4.49 -6.37
C ILE A 100 3.67 3.43 -6.20
N ARG A 101 4.37 3.10 -7.28
CA ARG A 101 5.62 2.34 -7.21
C ARG A 101 6.75 3.27 -6.79
N PRO A 102 7.32 3.13 -5.57
CA PRO A 102 8.35 4.03 -5.11
C PRO A 102 9.66 3.84 -5.87
N ASN A 103 10.36 4.94 -6.08
CA ASN A 103 11.75 5.00 -6.47
C ASN A 103 12.50 5.93 -5.51
N GLY A 104 13.82 6.09 -5.67
CA GLY A 104 14.62 6.93 -4.78
C GLY A 104 14.20 8.41 -4.74
N ASP A 105 13.58 8.94 -5.79
CA ASP A 105 13.07 10.31 -5.92
C ASP A 105 11.64 10.50 -5.42
N THR A 106 10.93 9.41 -5.12
CA THR A 106 9.56 9.50 -4.64
C THR A 106 9.54 10.22 -3.30
N ILE A 107 8.83 11.34 -3.22
CA ILE A 107 8.67 12.13 -2.00
C ILE A 107 7.57 11.50 -1.15
N ILE A 108 7.91 11.17 0.09
CA ILE A 108 6.96 10.68 1.10
C ILE A 108 6.13 11.86 1.59
N GLN A 109 4.81 11.69 1.68
CA GLN A 109 3.89 12.74 2.08
C GLN A 109 3.08 12.30 3.31
N PRO A 110 2.65 13.25 4.17
CA PRO A 110 1.70 12.94 5.22
C PRO A 110 0.43 12.31 4.64
N GLY A 111 -0.11 11.32 5.35
CA GLY A 111 -1.24 10.51 4.89
C GLY A 111 -0.87 9.36 3.96
N ASP A 112 0.39 9.27 3.52
CA ASP A 112 0.87 8.09 2.80
C ASP A 112 0.76 6.84 3.68
N ARG A 113 0.35 5.75 3.05
CA ARG A 113 0.31 4.42 3.66
C ARG A 113 1.37 3.57 2.96
N LEU A 114 2.52 3.45 3.61
CA LEU A 114 3.70 2.76 3.09
C LEU A 114 3.51 1.26 3.29
N MET A 115 3.62 0.49 2.22
CA MET A 115 3.65 -0.97 2.28
C MET A 115 5.10 -1.44 2.33
N VAL A 116 5.50 -2.05 3.43
CA VAL A 116 6.91 -2.29 3.76
C VAL A 116 7.20 -3.75 4.06
N LEU A 117 8.40 -4.17 3.69
CA LEU A 117 8.97 -5.48 4.02
C LEU A 117 10.24 -5.25 4.84
N GLY A 118 10.40 -5.94 5.97
CA GLY A 118 11.59 -5.80 6.82
C GLY A 118 11.57 -6.74 8.02
N THR A 119 12.62 -6.71 8.84
CA THR A 119 12.61 -7.43 10.12
C THR A 119 11.62 -6.76 11.09
N PRO A 120 11.08 -7.48 12.09
CA PRO A 120 10.20 -6.87 13.09
C PRO A 120 10.80 -5.62 13.75
N ASP A 121 12.09 -5.66 14.07
CA ASP A 121 12.80 -4.53 14.70
C ASP A 121 12.89 -3.32 13.77
N ASP A 122 13.27 -3.53 12.51
CA ASP A 122 13.34 -2.46 11.50
C ASP A 122 11.96 -1.83 11.25
N LEU A 123 10.91 -2.65 11.20
CA LEU A 123 9.54 -2.19 10.99
C LEU A 123 9.03 -1.40 12.20
N ALA A 124 9.42 -1.78 13.42
CA ALA A 124 9.09 -1.03 14.63
C ALA A 124 9.76 0.35 14.63
N ILE A 125 11.05 0.43 14.27
CA ILE A 125 11.78 1.70 14.14
C ILE A 125 11.13 2.59 13.09
N LEU A 126 10.78 2.03 11.92
CA LEU A 126 10.10 2.78 10.87
C LEU A 126 8.75 3.34 11.35
N GLY A 127 7.98 2.55 12.11
CA GLY A 127 6.73 3.00 12.70
C GLY A 127 6.90 4.21 13.62
N GLN A 128 7.98 4.26 14.40
CA GLN A 128 8.31 5.41 15.25
C GLN A 128 8.74 6.63 14.43
N LEU A 129 9.49 6.44 13.35
CA LEU A 129 9.91 7.54 12.48
C LEU A 129 8.73 8.16 11.72
N ALA A 130 7.71 7.35 11.42
CA ALA A 130 6.51 7.75 10.69
C ALA A 130 5.43 8.38 11.59
N SER A 131 5.54 8.29 12.91
CA SER A 131 4.61 8.93 13.83
C SER A 131 4.94 10.42 14.02
N SER A 132 3.96 11.18 14.52
CA SER A 132 4.13 12.62 14.76
C SER A 132 5.19 12.86 15.84
N THR A 133 6.16 13.72 15.56
CA THR A 133 7.12 14.15 16.58
C THR A 133 6.45 15.22 17.44
N SER A 134 5.97 14.86 18.65
CA SER A 134 5.59 15.89 19.64
C SER A 134 6.83 16.70 19.98
N ARG A 135 6.82 17.98 19.62
CA ARG A 135 7.79 18.99 20.07
C ARG A 135 7.22 19.75 21.25
#